data_AF-A0A976PQ91-F1
#
_entry.id   AF-A0A976PQ91-F1
#
_cell.length_a   1.000
_cell.length_b   1.000
_cell.length_c   1.000
_cell.angle_alpha   90.00
_cell.angle_beta   90.00
_cell.angle_gamma   90.00
#
_symmetry.space_group_name_H-M   'P 1'
#
loop_
_entity.id
_entity.type
_entity.pdbx_description
1 polymer ?
#
loop_
_entity_poly.entity_id
_entity_poly.type
_entity_poly.pdbx_seq_one_letter_code
_entity_poly.pdbx_strand_id
1 'polypeptide(L)'
;MIAAISRILRLGIGARQGVARKATLKDMATIRHALSSSFEDCLGEPAQRLRRRVELARTPQELWLLRNDAFQIIAQRHDQAVASQRINGLMPAFRGWLDPRQIGPV
;
A
#
# COMPACT_ATOMS: atom_id res chain seq x y z
N MET A 1 16.63 35.00 -6.50
CA MET A 1 16.30 34.11 -5.37
C MET A 1 15.43 32.97 -5.88
N ILE A 2 15.60 31.79 -5.28
CA ILE A 2 15.42 30.47 -5.88
C ILE A 2 13.94 30.04 -5.98
N ALA A 3 13.70 29.27 -7.05
CA ALA A 3 12.45 28.73 -7.55
C ALA A 3 11.63 27.85 -6.59
N ALA A 4 10.32 27.85 -6.77
CA ALA A 4 9.44 26.76 -6.35
C ALA A 4 8.76 26.19 -7.61
N ILE A 5 9.36 25.14 -8.15
CA ILE A 5 8.89 24.40 -9.32
C ILE A 5 7.73 23.50 -8.87
N SER A 6 6.50 23.89 -9.20
CA SER A 6 5.31 23.05 -9.07
C SER A 6 5.31 21.99 -10.19
N ARG A 7 5.87 20.81 -9.90
CA ARG A 7 5.77 19.64 -10.77
C ARG A 7 4.37 19.03 -10.67
N ILE A 8 3.49 19.46 -11.56
CA ILE A 8 2.26 18.72 -11.88
C ILE A 8 2.65 17.62 -12.87
N LEU A 9 2.92 16.42 -12.39
CA LEU A 9 3.09 15.24 -13.23
C LEU A 9 1.70 14.67 -13.57
N ARG A 10 1.16 15.11 -14.71
CA ARG A 10 0.16 14.35 -15.47
C ARG A 10 0.83 13.11 -16.02
N LEU A 11 0.55 11.94 -15.43
CA LEU A 11 0.85 10.64 -16.03
C LEU A 11 -0.44 10.03 -16.52
N GLY A 12 -0.81 10.39 -17.74
CA GLY A 12 -1.61 9.52 -18.59
C GLY A 12 -0.69 8.54 -19.33
N ILE A 13 -1.31 7.44 -19.80
CA ILE A 13 -0.82 6.46 -20.78
C ILE A 13 -0.22 5.19 -20.18
N GLY A 14 -1.00 4.11 -20.29
CA GLY A 14 -0.52 2.74 -20.06
C GLY A 14 -1.56 1.71 -19.67
N ALA A 15 -2.85 1.88 -20.01
CA ALA A 15 -3.85 0.83 -19.80
C ALA A 15 -3.62 -0.35 -20.76
N ARG A 16 -2.62 -1.19 -20.47
CA ARG A 16 -2.66 -2.59 -20.90
C ARG A 16 -3.63 -3.29 -19.95
N GLN A 17 -4.89 -3.28 -20.37
CA GLN A 17 -5.97 -4.07 -19.79
C GLN A 17 -5.61 -5.56 -19.90
N GLY A 18 -4.77 -6.06 -18.98
CA GLY A 18 -4.97 -7.41 -18.50
C GLY A 18 -6.34 -7.40 -17.85
N VAL A 19 -7.29 -8.16 -18.38
CA VAL A 19 -8.69 -8.25 -17.90
C VAL A 19 -8.69 -8.11 -16.38
N ALA A 20 -9.18 -6.96 -15.89
CA ALA A 20 -9.15 -6.63 -14.47
C ALA A 20 -10.08 -7.62 -13.76
N ARG A 21 -9.54 -8.75 -13.33
CA ARG A 21 -10.25 -9.71 -12.50
C ARG A 21 -10.68 -8.92 -11.27
N LYS A 22 -11.99 -8.71 -11.11
CA LYS A 22 -12.52 -8.11 -9.90
C LYS A 22 -12.10 -9.03 -8.75
N ALA A 23 -11.38 -8.47 -7.78
CA ALA A 23 -10.99 -9.19 -6.58
C ALA A 23 -12.26 -9.74 -5.92
N THR A 24 -12.27 -11.04 -5.63
CA THR A 24 -13.36 -11.62 -4.86
C THR A 24 -13.29 -11.13 -3.41
N LEU A 25 -14.36 -11.35 -2.64
CA LEU A 25 -14.33 -11.05 -1.20
C LEU A 25 -13.21 -11.81 -0.48
N LYS A 26 -12.91 -13.05 -0.90
CA LYS A 26 -11.81 -13.86 -0.36
C LYS A 26 -10.45 -13.25 -0.68
N ASP A 27 -10.25 -12.77 -1.90
CA ASP A 27 -9.00 -12.12 -2.30
C ASP A 27 -8.79 -10.83 -1.50
N MET A 28 -9.84 -10.00 -1.39
CA MET A 28 -9.80 -8.78 -0.58
C MET A 28 -9.51 -9.05 0.89
N ALA A 29 -10.15 -10.05 1.49
CA ALA A 29 -9.88 -10.44 2.88
C ALA A 29 -8.42 -10.87 3.08
N THR A 30 -7.87 -11.63 2.13
CA THR A 30 -6.46 -12.07 2.16
C THR A 30 -5.50 -10.89 2.12
N ILE A 31 -5.72 -9.92 1.21
CA ILE A 31 -4.86 -8.74 1.08
C ILE A 31 -4.99 -7.82 2.30
N ARG A 32 -6.21 -7.61 2.81
CA ARG A 32 -6.44 -6.82 4.04
C ARG A 32 -5.75 -7.43 5.24
N HIS A 33 -5.84 -8.75 5.40
CA HIS A 33 -5.15 -9.46 6.47
C HIS A 33 -3.64 -9.27 6.37
N ALA A 34 -3.05 -9.52 5.19
CA ALA A 34 -1.62 -9.35 4.98
C ALA A 34 -1.14 -7.93 5.33
N LEU A 35 -1.84 -6.91 4.85
CA LEU A 35 -1.53 -5.52 5.17
C LEU A 35 -1.69 -5.23 6.67
N SER A 36 -2.80 -5.66 7.30
CA SER A 36 -3.05 -5.41 8.73
C SER A 36 -2.02 -6.08 9.63
N SER A 37 -1.61 -7.32 9.32
CA SER A 37 -0.58 -8.04 10.06
C SER A 37 0.78 -7.32 10.02
N SER A 38 1.09 -6.59 8.95
CA SER A 38 2.38 -5.89 8.84
C SER A 38 2.59 -4.77 9.88
N PHE A 39 1.51 -4.22 10.44
CA PHE A 39 1.55 -3.14 11.43
C PHE A 39 0.71 -3.47 12.68
N GLU A 40 0.48 -4.75 12.97
CA GLU A 40 -0.39 -5.17 14.07
C GLU A 40 0.10 -4.71 15.45
N ASP A 41 1.42 -4.66 15.62
CA ASP A 41 2.13 -4.21 16.82
C ASP A 41 2.25 -2.68 16.93
N CYS A 42 1.79 -1.97 15.91
CA CYS A 42 1.72 -0.52 15.93
C CYS A 42 0.43 -0.07 16.64
N LEU A 43 0.60 0.79 17.65
CA LEU A 43 -0.46 1.25 18.54
C LEU A 43 -0.72 2.75 18.35
N GLY A 44 -1.79 3.23 18.98
CA GLY A 44 -2.20 4.62 18.94
C GLY A 44 -3.14 4.98 17.79
N GLU A 45 -3.60 6.23 17.80
CA GLU A 45 -4.57 6.78 16.86
C GLU A 45 -4.13 6.63 15.37
N PRO A 46 -2.88 6.94 14.97
CA PRO A 46 -2.45 6.72 13.59
C PRO A 46 -2.65 5.28 13.09
N ALA A 47 -2.31 4.29 13.93
CA ALA A 47 -2.49 2.87 13.61
C ALA A 47 -3.98 2.48 13.56
N GLN A 48 -4.81 3.00 14.47
CA GLN A 48 -6.26 2.76 14.44
C GLN A 48 -6.93 3.37 13.19
N ARG A 49 -6.56 4.58 12.78
CA ARG A 49 -7.01 5.18 11.52
C ARG A 49 -6.63 4.32 10.33
N LEU A 50 -5.39 3.84 10.30
CA LEU A 50 -4.93 2.97 9.21
C LEU A 50 -5.75 1.68 9.17
N ARG A 51 -5.97 0.99 10.30
CA ARG A 51 -6.84 -0.21 10.37
C ARG A 51 -8.22 0.07 9.77
N ARG A 52 -8.87 1.19 10.16
CA ARG A 52 -10.17 1.59 9.60
C ARG A 52 -10.12 1.79 8.08
N ARG A 53 -9.06 2.41 7.56
CA ARG A 53 -8.89 2.63 6.11
C ARG A 53 -8.67 1.32 5.34
N VAL A 54 -7.95 0.36 5.94
CA VAL A 54 -7.76 -0.98 5.37
C VAL A 54 -9.10 -1.72 5.24
N GLU A 55 -9.95 -1.66 6.26
CA GLU A 55 -11.29 -2.28 6.23
C GLU A 55 -12.20 -1.64 5.17
N LEU A 56 -12.15 -0.31 5.03
CA LEU A 56 -12.98 0.43 4.08
C LEU A 56 -12.53 0.31 2.63
N ALA A 57 -11.27 -0.06 2.38
CA ALA A 57 -10.71 -0.18 1.04
C ALA A 57 -11.45 -1.27 0.24
N ARG A 58 -11.84 -0.93 -0.99
CA ARG A 58 -12.67 -1.75 -1.89
C ARG A 58 -11.88 -2.41 -3.00
N THR A 59 -10.64 -1.98 -3.22
CA THR A 59 -9.78 -2.50 -4.28
C THR A 59 -8.37 -2.82 -3.77
N PRO A 60 -7.67 -3.78 -4.40
CA PRO A 60 -6.26 -4.02 -4.12
C PRO A 60 -5.39 -2.77 -4.34
N GLN A 61 -5.77 -1.91 -5.29
CA GLN A 61 -5.05 -0.67 -5.56
C GLN A 61 -5.16 0.33 -4.41
N GLU A 62 -6.36 0.50 -3.83
CA GLU A 62 -6.53 1.32 -2.62
C GLU A 62 -5.70 0.78 -1.45
N LEU A 63 -5.71 -0.54 -1.23
CA LEU A 63 -4.89 -1.18 -0.20
C LEU A 63 -3.39 -0.95 -0.43
N TRP A 64 -2.92 -1.00 -1.66
CA TRP A 64 -1.51 -0.75 -1.98
C TRP A 64 -1.08 0.69 -1.73
N LEU A 65 -1.97 1.67 -1.87
CA LEU A 65 -1.69 3.07 -1.53
C LEU A 65 -1.52 3.26 -0.01
N LEU A 66 -2.23 2.48 0.80
CA LEU A 66 -2.10 2.50 2.26
C LEU A 66 -0.75 1.97 2.77
N ARG A 67 0.04 1.31 1.91
CA ARG A 67 1.39 0.83 2.29
C ARG A 67 2.31 1.95 2.75
N ASN A 68 2.14 3.17 2.21
CA ASN A 68 2.96 4.32 2.59
C ASN A 68 2.65 4.76 4.02
N ASP A 69 1.37 4.75 4.40
CA ASP A 69 0.95 5.06 5.77
C ASP A 69 1.41 3.97 6.74
N ALA A 70 1.31 2.70 6.32
CA ALA A 70 1.84 1.57 7.08
C ALA A 70 3.37 1.70 7.28
N PHE A 71 4.11 2.04 6.23
CA PHE A 71 5.54 2.27 6.29
C PHE A 71 5.90 3.33 7.32
N GLN A 72 5.25 4.50 7.28
CA GLN A 72 5.50 5.59 8.21
C GLN A 72 5.22 5.18 9.65
N ILE A 73 4.11 4.49 9.89
CA ILE A 73 3.73 4.03 11.23
C ILE A 73 4.72 2.99 11.77
N ILE A 74 5.14 2.03 10.95
CA ILE A 74 6.12 1.01 11.32
C ILE A 74 7.47 1.67 11.60
N ALA A 75 7.92 2.59 10.74
CA ALA A 75 9.20 3.28 10.90
C ALA A 75 9.25 4.17 12.13
N GLN A 76 8.12 4.77 12.53
CA GLN A 76 8.01 5.55 13.77
C GLN A 76 8.06 4.66 15.02
N ARG A 77 7.51 3.45 14.95
CA ARG A 77 7.48 2.52 16.08
C ARG A 77 8.79 1.75 16.25
N HIS A 78 9.40 1.38 15.14
CA HIS A 78 10.62 0.58 15.06
C HIS A 78 11.71 1.42 14.38
N ASP A 79 12.00 1.12 13.12
CA ASP A 79 12.95 1.84 12.29
C ASP A 79 12.62 1.62 10.79
N GLN A 80 13.35 2.33 9.93
CA GLN A 80 13.19 2.30 8.48
C GLN A 80 13.48 0.90 7.88
N ALA A 81 14.44 0.16 8.43
CA ALA A 81 14.82 -1.16 7.91
C ALA A 81 13.69 -2.18 8.16
N VAL A 82 13.12 -2.17 9.37
CA VAL A 82 11.95 -2.99 9.71
C VAL A 82 10.74 -2.60 8.85
N ALA A 83 10.52 -1.30 8.62
CA ALA A 83 9.43 -0.84 7.75
C ALA A 83 9.59 -1.33 6.31
N SER A 84 10.77 -1.16 5.70
CA SER A 84 11.06 -1.68 4.35
C SER A 84 10.89 -3.19 4.30
N GLN A 85 11.43 -3.94 5.26
CA GLN A 85 11.31 -5.41 5.29
C GLN A 85 9.84 -5.84 5.29
N ARG A 86 9.01 -5.26 6.15
CA ARG A 86 7.60 -5.63 6.29
C ARG A 86 6.79 -5.25 5.06
N ILE A 87 6.98 -4.04 4.52
CA ILE A 87 6.25 -3.59 3.33
C ILE A 87 6.68 -4.37 2.08
N ASN A 88 7.98 -4.66 1.93
CA ASN A 88 8.48 -5.48 0.82
C ASN A 88 7.96 -6.93 0.93
N GLY A 89 7.75 -7.43 2.15
CA GLY A 89 7.07 -8.70 2.42
C GLY A 89 5.61 -8.77 1.93
N LEU A 90 4.96 -7.63 1.68
CA LEU A 90 3.59 -7.59 1.15
C LEU A 90 3.53 -7.81 -0.37
N MET A 91 4.61 -7.58 -1.11
CA MET A 91 4.61 -7.64 -2.58
C MET A 91 3.99 -8.93 -3.16
N PRO A 92 4.22 -10.14 -2.60
CA PRO A 92 3.58 -11.36 -3.11
C PRO A 92 2.05 -11.34 -3.02
N ALA A 93 1.47 -10.73 -1.97
CA ALA A 93 0.02 -10.64 -1.79
C ALA A 93 -0.65 -9.73 -2.81
N PHE A 94 0.09 -8.76 -3.36
CA PHE A 94 -0.40 -7.81 -4.36
C PHE A 94 -0.05 -8.21 -5.81
N ARG A 95 0.79 -9.25 -6.00
CA ARG A 95 1.17 -9.73 -7.33
C ARG A 95 -0.06 -10.22 -8.09
N GLY A 96 -0.22 -9.75 -9.33
CA GLY A 96 -1.37 -10.08 -10.18
C GLY A 96 -2.59 -9.17 -9.99
N TRP A 97 -2.58 -8.30 -8.98
CA TRP A 97 -3.63 -7.29 -8.74
C TRP A 97 -3.27 -5.88 -9.23
N LEU A 98 -1.97 -5.62 -9.38
CA LEU A 98 -1.43 -4.34 -9.81
C LEU A 98 -0.50 -4.55 -11.00
N ASP A 99 -0.26 -3.49 -11.76
CA ASP A 99 0.79 -3.52 -12.77
C ASP A 99 2.14 -3.77 -12.07
N PRO A 100 2.98 -4.70 -12.55
CA PRO A 100 4.32 -4.93 -12.00
C PRO A 100 5.15 -3.65 -11.84
N ARG A 101 4.93 -2.63 -12.67
CA ARG A 101 5.60 -1.31 -12.57
C ARG A 101 5.16 -0.51 -11.35
N GLN A 102 4.02 -0.83 -10.76
CA GLN A 102 3.48 -0.20 -9.54
C GLN A 102 3.92 -0.94 -8.27
N ILE A 103 4.37 -2.19 -8.40
CA ILE A 103 4.87 -3.01 -7.29
C ILE A 103 6.39 -2.96 -7.30
N GLY A 104 6.95 -1.92 -6.66
CA GLY A 104 8.38 -1.80 -6.43
C GLY A 104 8.72 -1.96 -4.95
N PRO A 105 9.95 -2.40 -4.62
CA PRO A 105 10.45 -2.31 -3.25
C PRO A 105 10.51 -0.85 -2.80
N VAL A 106 10.32 -0.64 -1.50
CA VAL A 106 10.56 0.63 -0.80
C VAL A 106 11.90 0.63 -0.09
#